data_AF-A0A7C5CQL6-F1
#
_entry.id   AF-A0A7C5CQL6-F1
#
_cell.length_a   1.000
_cell.length_b   1.000
_cell.length_c   1.000
_cell.angle_alpha   90.00
_cell.angle_beta   90.00
_cell.angle_gamma   90.00
#
_symmetry.space_group_name_H-M   'P 1'
#
loop_
_entity.id
_entity.type
_entity.pdbx_description
1 polymer ?
#
loop_
_entity_poly.entity_id
_entity_poly.type
_entity_poly.pdbx_seq_one_letter_code
_entity_poly.pdbx_strand_id
1 'polypeptide(L)'
;MAMLHIVNKSPFERVALATCLGHVKAGDSVLLIEDAVVGAVDGSSFADQIKSAMSDVKFYVLSGDYAARGMKADRMIEGINAVDYAGFVDLTAENDKTQSWL
;
A
#
# COMPACT_ATOMS: atom_id res chain seq x y z
N MET A 1 17.87 5.83 4.26
CA MET A 1 17.16 6.53 3.17
C MET A 1 15.87 5.79 2.96
N ALA A 2 14.74 6.46 3.16
CA ALA A 2 13.41 5.85 3.10
C ALA A 2 12.85 5.95 1.67
N MET A 3 12.29 4.85 1.14
CA MET A 3 11.66 4.80 -0.18
C MET A 3 10.14 4.67 -0.05
N LEU A 4 9.40 5.44 -0.85
CA LEU A 4 7.98 5.23 -1.08
C LEU A 4 7.79 4.28 -2.27
N HIS A 5 7.28 3.09 -2.00
CA HIS A 5 6.85 2.15 -3.03
C HIS A 5 5.38 2.37 -3.37
N ILE A 6 5.07 2.54 -4.65
CA ILE A 6 3.70 2.77 -5.15
C ILE A 6 3.28 1.57 -5.97
N VAL A 7 2.18 0.92 -5.59
CA VAL A 7 1.62 -0.24 -6.31
C VAL A 7 0.23 0.15 -6.80
N ASN A 8 -0.04 -0.01 -8.10
CA ASN A 8 -1.32 0.39 -8.70
C ASN A 8 -2.15 -0.76 -9.28
N LYS A 9 -1.59 -1.97 -9.38
CA LYS A 9 -2.31 -3.14 -9.91
C LYS A 9 -2.84 -4.05 -8.81
N SER A 10 -4.03 -4.61 -9.06
CA SER A 10 -4.64 -5.61 -8.20
C SER A 10 -3.66 -6.76 -7.94
N PRO A 11 -3.42 -7.14 -6.67
CA PRO A 11 -2.56 -8.28 -6.36
C PRO A 11 -3.18 -9.62 -6.80
N PHE A 12 -4.48 -9.64 -7.11
CA PHE A 12 -5.17 -10.80 -7.67
C PHE A 12 -4.98 -10.95 -9.19
N GLU A 13 -4.45 -9.93 -9.87
CA GLU A 13 -4.19 -9.95 -11.32
C GLU A 13 -2.68 -9.92 -11.62
N ARG A 14 -1.90 -9.16 -10.84
CA ARG A 14 -0.49 -8.89 -11.11
C ARG A 14 0.39 -9.22 -9.91
N VAL A 15 1.64 -9.55 -10.20
CA VAL A 15 2.65 -9.86 -9.18
C VAL A 15 3.29 -8.62 -8.54
N ALA A 16 2.92 -7.40 -8.97
CA ALA A 16 3.55 -6.16 -8.56
C ALA A 16 3.63 -5.97 -7.04
N LEU A 17 2.55 -6.28 -6.30
CA LEU A 17 2.57 -6.23 -4.83
C LEU A 17 3.55 -7.25 -4.24
N ALA A 18 3.52 -8.50 -4.70
CA ALA A 18 4.42 -9.54 -4.21
C ALA A 18 5.89 -9.21 -4.52
N THR A 19 6.18 -8.68 -5.71
CA THR A 19 7.53 -8.23 -6.07
C THR A 19 7.95 -7.02 -5.22
N CYS A 20 7.07 -6.05 -5.00
CA CYS A 20 7.32 -4.92 -4.10
C CYS A 20 7.70 -5.40 -2.70
N LEU A 21 6.90 -6.28 -2.09
CA LEU A 21 7.16 -6.84 -0.75
C LEU A 21 8.49 -7.61 -0.66
N GLY A 22 9.02 -8.12 -1.77
CA GLY A 22 10.35 -8.75 -1.81
C GLY A 22 11.52 -7.76 -1.81
N HIS A 23 11.27 -6.46 -2.01
CA HIS A 23 12.30 -5.43 -2.14
C HIS A 23 12.24 -4.33 -1.07
N VAL A 24 11.12 -4.23 -0.35
CA VAL A 24 10.98 -3.27 0.76
C VAL A 24 12.05 -3.52 1.82
N LYS A 25 12.52 -2.44 2.46
CA LYS A 25 13.48 -2.45 3.56
C LYS A 25 12.90 -1.72 4.76
N ALA A 26 13.53 -1.93 5.92
CA ALA A 26 13.16 -1.24 7.13
C ALA A 26 13.21 0.28 6.96
N GLY A 27 12.12 0.95 7.33
CA GLY A 27 11.91 2.38 7.17
C GLY A 27 11.24 2.81 5.86
N ASP A 28 11.03 1.89 4.91
CA ASP A 28 10.29 2.20 3.68
C ASP A 28 8.79 2.36 3.95
N SER A 29 8.10 2.92 2.96
CA SER A 29 6.64 3.07 2.93
C SER A 29 6.07 2.40 1.70
N VAL A 30 4.88 1.80 1.81
CA VAL A 30 4.13 1.23 0.67
C VAL A 30 2.78 1.92 0.58
N LEU A 31 2.49 2.51 -0.57
CA LEU A 31 1.20 3.10 -0.91
C LEU A 31 0.51 2.25 -1.97
N LEU A 32 -0.68 1.75 -1.62
CA LEU A 32 -1.58 1.09 -2.54
C LEU A 32 -2.53 2.13 -3.16
N ILE A 33 -2.54 2.22 -4.49
CA ILE A 33 -3.43 3.10 -5.27
C ILE A 33 -4.15 2.29 -6.35
N GLU A 34 -5.08 2.92 -7.05
CA GLU A 34 -5.84 2.33 -8.15
C GLU A 34 -6.34 0.92 -7.76
N ASP A 35 -6.09 -0.10 -8.58
CA ASP A 35 -6.61 -1.45 -8.35
C ASP A 35 -5.90 -2.18 -7.21
N ALA A 36 -4.72 -1.72 -6.77
CA ALA A 36 -3.98 -2.37 -5.68
C ALA A 36 -4.69 -2.25 -4.33
N VAL A 37 -5.56 -1.26 -4.16
CA VAL A 37 -6.27 -0.99 -2.90
C VAL A 37 -7.14 -2.17 -2.44
N VAL A 38 -7.55 -3.06 -3.35
CA VAL A 38 -8.29 -4.30 -3.00
C VAL A 38 -7.46 -5.28 -2.17
N GLY A 39 -6.13 -5.18 -2.23
CA GLY A 39 -5.20 -5.96 -1.41
C GLY A 39 -5.18 -5.53 0.06
N ALA A 40 -5.64 -4.31 0.37
CA ALA A 40 -5.69 -3.78 1.74
C ALA A 40 -6.85 -4.35 2.58
N VAL A 41 -7.68 -5.24 2.02
CA VAL A 41 -8.83 -5.83 2.71
C VAL A 41 -8.36 -6.94 3.65
N ASP A 42 -8.81 -6.88 4.91
CA ASP A 42 -8.54 -7.91 5.90
C ASP A 42 -9.21 -9.24 5.53
N GLY A 43 -8.52 -10.34 5.80
CA GLY A 43 -8.94 -11.68 5.34
C GLY A 43 -8.73 -11.95 3.85
N SER A 44 -8.12 -11.03 3.09
CA SER A 44 -7.65 -11.33 1.73
C SER A 44 -6.46 -12.30 1.74
N SER A 45 -6.18 -12.95 0.61
CA SER A 45 -5.02 -13.84 0.45
C SER A 45 -3.66 -13.15 0.60
N PHE A 46 -3.63 -11.81 0.65
CA PHE A 46 -2.40 -11.01 0.79
C PHE A 46 -2.27 -10.39 2.20
N ALA A 47 -3.29 -10.53 3.05
CA ALA A 47 -3.31 -9.89 4.36
C ALA A 47 -2.13 -10.30 5.24
N ASP A 48 -1.80 -11.59 5.28
CA ASP A 48 -0.70 -12.10 6.12
C ASP A 48 0.67 -11.61 5.65
N GLN A 49 0.87 -11.47 4.33
CA GLN A 49 2.12 -10.94 3.77
C GLN A 49 2.29 -9.45 4.11
N ILE A 50 1.20 -8.67 4.01
CA ILE A 50 1.20 -7.26 4.40
C ILE A 50 1.46 -7.12 5.90
N LYS A 51 0.72 -7.84 6.75
CA LYS A 51 0.89 -7.82 8.21
C LYS A 51 2.31 -8.21 8.63
N SER A 52 2.92 -9.18 7.94
CA SER A 52 4.30 -9.59 8.23
C SER A 52 5.32 -8.50 7.88
N ALA A 53 5.09 -7.71 6.84
CA ALA A 53 5.99 -6.62 6.44
C ALA A 53 5.82 -5.35 7.30
N MET A 54 4.69 -5.20 8.00
CA MET A 54 4.38 -4.02 8.82
C MET A 54 5.30 -3.81 10.02
N SER A 55 6.09 -4.82 10.42
CA SER A 55 7.10 -4.65 11.49
C SER A 55 8.16 -3.61 11.13
N ASP A 56 8.46 -3.49 9.85
CA ASP A 56 9.60 -2.71 9.35
C ASP A 56 9.16 -1.61 8.36
N VAL A 57 7.94 -1.69 7.83
CA VAL A 57 7.45 -0.88 6.72
C VAL A 57 6.09 -0.26 7.07
N LYS A 58 5.88 1.01 6.71
CA LYS A 58 4.57 1.65 6.88
C LYS A 58 3.69 1.40 5.65
N PHE A 59 2.44 1.01 5.88
CA PHE A 59 1.48 0.79 4.79
C PHE A 59 0.42 1.89 4.73
N TYR A 60 0.09 2.26 3.50
CA TYR A 60 -0.89 3.29 3.18
C TYR A 60 -1.81 2.82 2.05
N VAL A 61 -3.02 3.37 2.04
CA VAL A 61 -3.96 3.20 0.93
C VAL A 61 -4.53 4.56 0.52
N LEU A 62 -4.68 4.78 -0.78
CA LEU A 62 -5.37 5.98 -1.27
C LEU A 62 -6.88 5.83 -1.02
N SER A 63 -7.39 6.59 -0.06
CA SER A 63 -8.76 6.53 0.44
C SER A 63 -9.81 6.74 -0.65
N GLY A 64 -9.54 7.64 -1.61
CA GLY A 64 -10.41 7.86 -2.77
C GLY A 64 -10.59 6.61 -3.62
N ASP A 65 -9.51 5.88 -3.90
CA ASP A 65 -9.54 4.63 -4.66
C ASP A 65 -10.21 3.48 -3.88
N TYR A 66 -9.95 3.41 -2.58
CA TYR A 66 -10.54 2.41 -1.69
C TYR A 66 -12.07 2.58 -1.62
N ALA A 67 -12.52 3.82 -1.42
CA ALA A 67 -13.95 4.17 -1.39
C ALA A 67 -14.63 4.01 -2.76
N ALA A 68 -13.96 4.37 -3.86
CA ALA A 68 -14.49 4.20 -5.21
C ALA A 68 -14.77 2.73 -5.57
N ARG A 69 -14.06 1.78 -4.94
CA ARG A 69 -14.30 0.34 -5.06
C ARG A 69 -15.31 -0.22 -4.04
N GLY A 70 -16.01 0.66 -3.32
CA GLY A 70 -17.06 0.30 -2.37
C GLY A 70 -16.57 -0.33 -1.07
N MET A 71 -15.27 -0.24 -0.77
CA MET A 71 -14.70 -0.81 0.44
C MET A 71 -14.82 0.17 1.60
N LYS A 72 -15.19 -0.37 2.77
CA LYS A 72 -15.39 0.39 4.00
C LYS A 72 -14.16 0.30 4.90
N ALA A 73 -13.91 1.34 5.69
CA ALA A 73 -12.72 1.41 6.55
C ALA A 73 -12.63 0.24 7.56
N ASP A 74 -13.75 -0.30 8.03
CA ASP A 74 -13.83 -1.46 8.93
C ASP A 74 -13.41 -2.79 8.28
N ARG A 75 -13.19 -2.81 6.96
CA ARG A 75 -12.69 -3.97 6.21
C ARG A 75 -11.19 -3.88 5.94
N MET A 76 -10.53 -2.80 6.33
CA MET A 76 -9.11 -2.58 6.07
C MET A 76 -8.26 -3.38 7.07
N ILE A 77 -7.14 -3.91 6.61
CA ILE A 77 -6.13 -4.52 7.49
C ILE A 77 -5.72 -3.50 8.55
N GLU A 78 -5.81 -3.91 9.82
CA GLU A 78 -5.37 -3.10 10.95
C GLU A 78 -3.90 -2.68 10.77
N GLY A 79 -3.62 -1.38 10.97
CA GLY A 79 -2.28 -0.80 10.79
C GLY A 79 -2.03 -0.16 9.42
N ILE A 80 -2.89 -0.37 8.42
CA ILE A 80 -2.84 0.41 7.17
C ILE A 80 -3.42 1.81 7.42
N ASN A 81 -2.72 2.84 6.92
CA ASN A 81 -3.15 4.23 7.04
C ASN A 81 -3.88 4.67 5.76
N ALA A 82 -5.11 5.15 5.89
CA ALA A 82 -5.83 5.76 4.77
C ALA A 82 -5.35 7.21 4.56
N VAL A 83 -4.94 7.55 3.34
CA VAL A 83 -4.53 8.93 2.96
C VAL A 83 -5.36 9.42 1.79
N ASP A 84 -5.52 10.73 1.65
CA ASP A 84 -6.08 11.34 0.44
C ASP A 84 -4.94 11.73 -0.53
N TYR A 85 -5.26 12.49 -1.58
CA TYR A 85 -4.24 12.96 -2.52
C TYR A 85 -3.23 13.93 -1.89
N ALA A 86 -3.63 14.73 -0.90
CA ALA A 86 -2.69 15.59 -0.19
C ALA A 86 -1.70 14.73 0.61
N GLY A 87 -2.20 13.72 1.33
CA GLY A 87 -1.35 12.76 2.02
C GLY A 87 -0.46 11.94 1.07
N PHE A 88 -0.92 11.62 -0.15
CA PHE A 88 -0.04 11.03 -1.16
C PHE A 88 1.08 12.00 -1.55
N VAL A 89 0.78 13.27 -1.81
CA VAL A 89 1.81 14.29 -2.08
C VAL A 89 2.80 14.37 -0.91
N ASP A 90 2.33 14.40 0.33
CA ASP A 90 3.19 14.43 1.52
C ASP A 90 4.11 13.21 1.59
N LEU A 91 3.58 11.99 1.36
CA LEU A 91 4.38 10.77 1.33
C LEU A 91 5.51 10.84 0.29
N THR A 92 5.27 11.47 -0.87
CA THR A 92 6.31 11.62 -1.89
C THR A 92 7.39 12.62 -1.51
N ALA A 93 7.08 13.60 -0.66
CA ALA A 93 8.03 14.59 -0.16
C ALA A 93 8.78 14.12 1.10
N GLU A 94 8.14 13.28 1.94
CA GLU A 94 8.73 12.74 3.18
C GLU A 94 9.72 11.59 2.93
N ASN A 95 9.61 10.90 1.79
CA ASN A 95 10.53 9.84 1.40
C ASN A 95 11.59 10.35 0.42
N ASP A 96 12.81 9.82 0.49
CA ASP A 96 13.92 10.27 -0.34
C ASP A 96 13.71 9.94 -1.83
N LYS A 97 12.95 8.88 -2.12
CA LYS A 97 12.70 8.35 -3.47
C LYS A 97 11.33 7.72 -3.58
N THR A 98 10.79 7.74 -4.79
CA THR A 98 9.57 7.02 -5.17
C THR A 98 9.90 5.90 -6.16
N GLN A 99 9.38 4.69 -5.93
CA GLN A 99 9.48 3.56 -6.84
C GLN A 99 8.07 3.04 -7.18
N SER A 100 7.65 3.21 -8.43
CA SER A 100 6.40 2.65 -8.91
C SER A 100 6.59 1.20 -9.40
N TRP A 101 5.63 0.35 -9.05
CA TRP A 101 5.54 -1.05 -9.47
C TRP A 101 4.30 -1.20 -10.36
N LEU A 102 4.52 -1.46 -11.67
CA LEU A 102 3.50 -1.45 -12.72
C LEU A 102 3.08 -2.85 -13.16
#